data_AF-A0A558RDR7-F1
#
_entry.id   AF-A0A558RDR7-F1
#
_cell.length_a   1.000
_cell.length_b   1.000
_cell.length_c   1.000
_cell.angle_alpha   90.00
_cell.angle_beta   90.00
_cell.angle_gamma   90.00
#
_symmetry.space_group_name_H-M   'P 1'
#
loop_
_entity.id
_entity.type
_entity.pdbx_description
1 polymer ?
#
loop_
_entity_poly.entity_id
_entity_poly.type
_entity_poly.pdbx_seq_one_letter_code
_entity_poly.pdbx_strand_id
1 'polypeptide(L)'
;MKTTYLPAALALLGIGWGLAGLGMTGHMAAHMIAVALAAPLLALALGGSGADPAHRWPAMVTPLAMSLIELAVVWIWHLPALRAAAGHAPALLMVEQLCFLGVGVLLWSAVLARPQAARASGVGALFLTSMHMTLLGALIGLAPRPLYRAMSHASPFGMSALQDQQLAGVVMLLIGGAAYLVGGLAVLGGLLRQETMT
;
A
#
# COMPACT_ATOMS: atom_id res chain seq x y z
N MET A 1 15.30 -8.82 -16.67
CA MET A 1 14.00 -8.71 -15.94
C MET A 1 14.02 -7.63 -14.87
N LYS A 2 15.03 -7.52 -13.98
CA LYS A 2 15.07 -6.43 -12.97
C LYS A 2 15.03 -5.02 -13.56
N THR A 3 15.59 -4.85 -14.76
CA THR A 3 15.66 -3.57 -15.49
C THR A 3 14.30 -2.99 -15.91
N THR A 4 13.24 -3.80 -15.98
CA THR A 4 11.90 -3.31 -16.37
C THR A 4 11.04 -2.90 -15.17
N TYR A 5 11.33 -3.39 -13.96
CA TYR A 5 10.52 -3.10 -12.78
C TYR A 5 10.70 -1.68 -12.26
N LEU A 6 11.95 -1.17 -12.25
CA LEU A 6 12.24 0.20 -11.82
C LEU A 6 11.52 1.26 -12.68
N PRO A 7 11.66 1.28 -14.02
CA PRO A 7 10.94 2.26 -14.83
C PRO A 7 9.42 2.12 -14.73
N ALA A 8 8.88 0.91 -14.59
CA ALA A 8 7.45 0.69 -14.38
C ALA A 8 6.98 1.27 -13.03
N ALA A 9 7.74 1.06 -11.95
CA ALA A 9 7.45 1.65 -10.64
C ALA A 9 7.49 3.18 -10.67
N LEU A 10 8.50 3.76 -11.34
CA LEU A 10 8.61 5.22 -11.47
C LEU A 10 7.46 5.81 -12.30
N ALA A 11 7.04 5.12 -13.37
CA ALA A 11 5.89 5.53 -14.17
C ALA A 11 4.59 5.51 -13.34
N LEU A 12 4.39 4.45 -12.55
CA LEU A 12 3.25 4.35 -11.62
C LEU A 12 3.27 5.48 -10.59
N LEU A 13 4.43 5.78 -9.97
CA LEU A 13 4.55 6.89 -9.02
C LEU A 13 4.23 8.25 -9.67
N GLY A 14 4.67 8.46 -10.90
CA GLY A 14 4.31 9.66 -11.68
C GLY A 14 2.81 9.78 -11.92
N ILE A 15 2.15 8.67 -12.30
CA ILE A 15 0.69 8.61 -12.47
C ILE A 15 -0.01 8.90 -11.13
N GLY A 16 0.40 8.24 -10.06
CA GLY A 16 -0.15 8.44 -8.72
C GLY A 16 -0.02 9.90 -8.28
N TRP A 17 1.15 10.52 -8.47
CA TRP A 17 1.35 11.94 -8.16
C TRP A 17 0.39 12.86 -8.93
N GLY A 18 0.16 12.59 -10.22
CA GLY A 18 -0.80 13.35 -11.03
C GLY A 18 -2.26 13.20 -10.57
N LEU A 19 -2.61 12.06 -9.96
CA LEU A 19 -3.95 11.81 -9.42
C LEU A 19 -4.14 12.37 -8.00
N ALA A 20 -3.07 12.57 -7.25
CA ALA A 20 -3.13 12.84 -5.80
C ALA A 20 -3.93 14.11 -5.43
N GLY A 21 -4.04 15.08 -6.34
CA GLY A 21 -4.81 16.31 -6.15
C GLY A 21 -6.28 16.23 -6.58
N LEU A 22 -6.74 15.10 -7.15
CA LEU A 22 -8.10 14.95 -7.69
C LEU A 22 -9.06 14.43 -6.61
N GLY A 23 -9.33 15.27 -5.62
CA GLY A 23 -10.22 14.93 -4.51
C GLY A 23 -9.70 13.76 -3.65
N MET A 24 -10.61 13.19 -2.87
CA MET A 24 -10.33 12.04 -2.02
C MET A 24 -10.10 10.76 -2.84
N THR A 25 -10.84 10.57 -3.94
CA THR A 25 -10.67 9.40 -4.82
C THR A 25 -9.29 9.38 -5.47
N GLY A 26 -8.87 10.50 -6.06
CA GLY A 26 -7.56 10.61 -6.71
C GLY A 26 -6.41 10.48 -5.72
N HIS A 27 -6.55 11.09 -4.55
CA HIS A 27 -5.64 10.89 -3.43
C HIS A 27 -5.51 9.41 -3.04
N MET A 28 -6.64 8.71 -2.87
CA MET A 28 -6.62 7.30 -2.50
C MET A 28 -6.01 6.42 -3.60
N ALA A 29 -6.29 6.72 -4.87
CA ALA A 29 -5.65 6.05 -5.99
C ALA A 29 -4.11 6.23 -5.95
N ALA A 30 -3.63 7.45 -5.67
CA ALA A 30 -2.21 7.72 -5.52
C ALA A 30 -1.56 6.91 -4.38
N HIS A 31 -2.22 6.83 -3.24
CA HIS A 31 -1.77 6.00 -2.11
C HIS A 31 -1.72 4.52 -2.48
N MET A 32 -2.79 3.98 -3.10
CA MET A 32 -2.85 2.58 -3.52
C MET A 32 -1.79 2.24 -4.55
N ILE A 33 -1.54 3.14 -5.50
CA ILE A 33 -0.46 2.97 -6.48
C ILE A 33 0.89 2.89 -5.76
N ALA A 34 1.16 3.77 -4.79
CA ALA A 34 2.44 3.76 -4.07
C ALA A 34 2.65 2.46 -3.26
N VAL A 35 1.68 2.09 -2.40
CA VAL A 35 1.85 1.01 -1.41
C VAL A 35 1.63 -0.39 -1.98
N ALA A 36 0.70 -0.54 -2.93
CA ALA A 36 0.24 -1.86 -3.41
C ALA A 36 0.76 -2.23 -4.80
N LEU A 37 1.19 -1.25 -5.62
CA LEU A 37 1.63 -1.50 -7.01
C LEU A 37 3.10 -1.13 -7.25
N ALA A 38 3.51 0.09 -6.93
CA ALA A 38 4.89 0.55 -7.12
C ALA A 38 5.86 -0.12 -6.14
N ALA A 39 5.47 -0.23 -4.87
CA ALA A 39 6.27 -0.89 -3.84
C ALA A 39 6.71 -2.34 -4.16
N PRO A 40 5.83 -3.28 -4.59
CA PRO A 40 6.28 -4.62 -4.96
C PRO A 40 7.23 -4.62 -6.16
N LEU A 41 7.01 -3.73 -7.15
CA LEU A 41 7.92 -3.61 -8.29
C LEU A 41 9.30 -3.09 -7.87
N LEU A 42 9.36 -2.12 -6.96
CA LEU A 42 10.61 -1.64 -6.37
C LEU A 42 11.29 -2.76 -5.56
N ALA A 43 10.56 -3.49 -4.73
CA ALA A 43 11.11 -4.62 -3.98
C ALA A 43 11.68 -5.70 -4.94
N LEU A 44 11.01 -6.01 -6.05
CA LEU A 44 11.53 -6.90 -7.09
C LEU A 44 12.76 -6.34 -7.82
N ALA A 45 12.81 -5.03 -8.06
CA ALA A 45 13.96 -4.37 -8.68
C ALA A 45 15.19 -4.42 -7.77
N LEU A 46 14.99 -4.22 -6.46
CA LEU A 46 16.03 -4.21 -5.44
C LEU A 46 16.48 -5.62 -5.03
N GLY A 47 15.61 -6.62 -5.12
CA GLY A 47 15.78 -7.95 -4.53
C GLY A 47 17.18 -8.56 -4.72
N GLY A 48 17.84 -8.93 -3.63
CA GLY A 48 19.17 -9.53 -3.62
C GLY A 48 20.33 -8.59 -3.99
N SER A 49 20.10 -7.28 -4.06
CA SER A 49 21.17 -6.27 -4.13
C SER A 49 21.52 -5.73 -2.74
N GLY A 50 22.63 -4.98 -2.60
CA GLY A 50 22.97 -4.29 -1.34
C GLY A 50 21.98 -3.19 -0.92
N ALA A 51 21.05 -2.82 -1.81
CA ALA A 51 19.97 -1.87 -1.55
C ALA A 51 18.64 -2.55 -1.17
N ASP A 52 18.58 -3.88 -1.15
CA ASP A 52 17.41 -4.64 -0.68
C ASP A 52 17.32 -4.59 0.86
N PRO A 53 16.28 -3.97 1.46
CA PRO A 53 16.18 -3.83 2.91
C PRO A 53 16.18 -5.16 3.67
N ALA A 54 15.48 -6.18 3.16
CA ALA A 54 15.45 -7.50 3.77
C ALA A 54 16.77 -8.25 3.66
N HIS A 55 17.59 -7.94 2.65
CA HIS A 55 18.95 -8.47 2.55
C HIS A 55 19.91 -7.74 3.49
N ARG A 56 19.76 -6.41 3.62
CA ARG A 56 20.63 -5.56 4.44
C ARG A 56 20.36 -5.69 5.94
N TRP A 57 19.10 -5.88 6.33
CA TRP A 57 18.66 -5.96 7.73
C TRP A 57 17.68 -7.13 7.96
N PRO A 58 18.10 -8.39 7.73
CA PRO A 58 17.21 -9.55 7.74
C PRO A 58 16.54 -9.82 9.09
N ALA A 59 17.16 -9.41 10.20
CA ALA A 59 16.58 -9.55 11.54
C ALA A 59 15.50 -8.49 11.86
N MET A 60 15.56 -7.32 11.21
CA MET A 60 14.64 -6.21 11.47
C MET A 60 13.48 -6.18 10.45
N VAL A 61 13.78 -6.47 9.18
CA VAL A 61 12.83 -6.41 8.06
C VAL A 61 12.19 -7.78 7.87
N THR A 62 11.38 -8.19 8.85
CA THR A 62 10.64 -9.46 8.82
C THR A 62 9.19 -9.22 8.36
N PRO A 63 8.54 -10.20 7.69
CA PRO A 63 7.24 -9.96 7.07
C PRO A 63 6.18 -9.45 8.04
N LEU A 64 6.03 -10.11 9.19
CA LEU A 64 4.99 -9.74 10.17
C LEU A 64 5.28 -8.39 10.82
N ALA A 65 6.54 -8.09 11.15
CA ALA A 65 6.90 -6.80 11.71
C ALA A 65 6.62 -5.67 10.71
N MET A 66 6.96 -5.85 9.43
CA MET A 66 6.72 -4.83 8.41
C MET A 66 5.23 -4.64 8.11
N SER A 67 4.42 -5.71 8.18
CA SER A 67 2.96 -5.61 8.06
C SER A 67 2.34 -4.83 9.23
N LEU A 68 2.82 -5.02 10.46
CA LEU A 68 2.36 -4.25 11.62
C LEU A 68 2.75 -2.77 11.54
N ILE A 69 3.96 -2.47 11.06
CA ILE A 69 4.41 -1.08 10.84
C ILE A 69 3.57 -0.44 9.73
N GLU A 70 3.31 -1.16 8.64
CA GLU A 70 2.49 -0.69 7.54
C GLU A 70 1.05 -0.40 8.01
N LEU A 71 0.44 -1.32 8.77
CA LEU A 71 -0.84 -1.10 9.44
C LEU A 71 -0.82 0.20 10.27
N ALA A 72 0.17 0.38 11.15
CA ALA A 72 0.24 1.57 12.00
C ALA A 72 0.35 2.86 11.16
N VAL A 73 1.24 2.88 10.18
CA VAL A 73 1.47 4.05 9.31
C VAL A 73 0.21 4.37 8.50
N VAL A 74 -0.44 3.37 7.89
CA VAL A 74 -1.67 3.56 7.12
C VAL A 74 -2.78 4.14 8.00
N TRP A 75 -3.02 3.56 9.17
CA TRP A 75 -4.09 4.01 10.05
C TRP A 75 -3.84 5.43 10.61
N ILE A 76 -2.59 5.76 10.95
CA ILE A 76 -2.21 7.09 11.41
C ILE A 76 -2.52 8.14 10.34
N TRP A 77 -2.11 7.92 9.10
CA TRP A 77 -2.35 8.88 8.01
C TRP A 77 -3.83 9.05 7.64
N HIS A 78 -4.66 8.06 7.94
CA HIS A 78 -6.11 8.14 7.74
C HIS A 78 -6.86 8.86 8.88
N LEU A 79 -6.17 9.29 9.95
CA LEU A 79 -6.78 10.14 10.97
C LEU A 79 -7.23 11.47 10.34
N PRO A 80 -8.48 11.94 10.60
CA PRO A 80 -9.02 13.13 9.96
C PRO A 80 -8.14 14.39 10.08
N ALA A 81 -7.47 14.57 11.23
CA ALA A 81 -6.57 15.70 11.46
C ALA A 81 -5.32 15.67 10.57
N LEU A 82 -4.65 14.51 10.46
CA LEU A 82 -3.49 14.35 9.59
C LEU A 82 -3.90 14.41 8.12
N ARG A 83 -5.04 13.82 7.76
CA ARG A 83 -5.56 13.92 6.39
C ARG A 83 -5.82 15.36 6.00
N ALA A 84 -6.48 16.14 6.86
CA ALA A 84 -6.73 17.55 6.63
C ALA A 84 -5.42 18.34 6.49
N ALA A 85 -4.43 18.08 7.36
CA ALA A 85 -3.13 18.75 7.28
C ALA A 85 -2.41 18.47 5.95
N ALA A 86 -2.35 17.21 5.51
CA ALA A 86 -1.71 16.86 4.24
C ALA A 86 -2.49 17.37 3.02
N GLY A 87 -3.82 17.51 3.11
CA GLY A 87 -4.62 18.14 2.06
C GLY A 87 -4.31 19.63 1.82
N HIS A 88 -3.76 20.33 2.81
CA HIS A 88 -3.43 21.76 2.72
C HIS A 88 -1.93 22.05 2.55
N ALA A 89 -1.07 21.04 2.71
CA ALA A 89 0.38 21.20 2.69
C ALA A 89 1.01 20.18 1.72
N PRO A 90 1.43 20.60 0.50
CA PRO A 90 2.05 19.71 -0.48
C PRO A 90 3.27 18.94 0.05
N ALA A 91 4.04 19.57 0.94
CA ALA A 91 5.17 18.92 1.62
C ALA A 91 4.71 17.77 2.51
N LEU A 92 3.59 17.92 3.22
CA LEU A 92 3.08 16.88 4.11
C LEU A 92 2.40 15.75 3.33
N LEU A 93 1.73 16.07 2.21
CA LEU A 93 1.27 15.07 1.24
C LEU A 93 2.44 14.25 0.67
N MET A 94 3.57 14.91 0.34
CA MET A 94 4.77 14.20 -0.09
C MET A 94 5.30 13.27 1.00
N VAL A 95 5.42 13.75 2.24
CA VAL A 95 5.88 12.94 3.38
C VAL A 95 4.99 11.72 3.57
N GLU A 96 3.67 11.88 3.51
CA GLU A 96 2.74 10.77 3.56
C GLU A 96 2.96 9.74 2.44
N GLN A 97 3.01 10.19 1.19
CA GLN A 97 3.19 9.31 0.04
C GLN A 97 4.53 8.55 0.13
N LEU A 98 5.58 9.20 0.65
CA LEU A 98 6.87 8.58 0.93
C LEU A 98 6.78 7.57 2.09
N CYS A 99 6.01 7.85 3.14
CA CYS A 99 5.75 6.89 4.21
C CYS A 99 5.09 5.62 3.64
N PHE A 100 4.05 5.76 2.82
CA PHE A 100 3.34 4.65 2.20
C PHE A 100 4.24 3.84 1.27
N LEU A 101 5.01 4.51 0.40
CA LEU A 101 5.97 3.84 -0.46
C LEU A 101 7.02 3.10 0.38
N GLY A 102 7.55 3.73 1.42
CA GLY A 102 8.57 3.17 2.29
C GLY A 102 8.10 1.91 3.01
N VAL A 103 6.96 1.95 3.70
CA VAL A 103 6.42 0.77 4.40
C VAL A 103 6.02 -0.34 3.43
N GLY A 104 5.50 0.02 2.25
CA GLY A 104 5.22 -0.94 1.19
C GLY A 104 6.47 -1.66 0.71
N VAL A 105 7.55 -0.92 0.39
CA VAL A 105 8.82 -1.50 -0.07
C VAL A 105 9.41 -2.41 0.99
N LEU A 106 9.38 -2.01 2.27
CA LEU A 106 9.85 -2.82 3.39
C LEU A 106 9.05 -4.14 3.52
N LEU A 107 7.72 -4.06 3.47
CA LEU A 107 6.86 -5.25 3.53
C LEU A 107 7.10 -6.20 2.36
N TRP A 108 7.08 -5.69 1.13
CA TRP A 108 7.27 -6.53 -0.06
C TRP A 108 8.70 -7.09 -0.14
N SER A 109 9.72 -6.33 0.25
CA SER A 109 11.09 -6.83 0.38
C SER A 109 11.17 -7.98 1.39
N ALA A 110 10.56 -7.83 2.57
CA ALA A 110 10.52 -8.88 3.58
C ALA A 110 9.82 -10.16 3.08
N VAL A 111 8.70 -10.03 2.38
CA VAL A 111 7.93 -11.17 1.86
C VAL A 111 8.62 -11.86 0.68
N LEU A 112 9.25 -11.08 -0.19
CA LEU A 112 9.94 -11.61 -1.38
C LEU A 112 11.34 -12.15 -1.05
N ALA A 113 11.88 -11.83 0.12
CA ALA A 113 13.11 -12.42 0.63
C ALA A 113 12.99 -13.95 0.65
N ARG A 114 14.06 -14.63 0.21
CA ARG A 114 14.04 -16.06 -0.14
C ARG A 114 14.26 -17.09 0.99
N PRO A 115 14.34 -16.80 2.30
CA PRO A 115 14.45 -17.88 3.28
C PRO A 115 13.16 -18.74 3.25
N GLN A 116 13.30 -20.04 2.98
CA GLN A 116 12.21 -21.03 3.02
C GLN A 116 11.39 -20.89 4.33
N ALA A 117 12.08 -20.68 5.46
CA ALA A 117 11.51 -20.54 6.79
C ALA A 117 10.62 -19.30 6.99
N ALA A 118 10.77 -18.25 6.19
CA ALA A 118 10.03 -16.99 6.33
C ALA A 118 8.77 -16.92 5.44
N ARG A 119 8.52 -17.92 4.59
CA ARG A 119 7.40 -17.89 3.65
C ARG A 119 6.03 -17.96 4.33
N ALA A 120 5.89 -18.76 5.39
CA ALA A 120 4.62 -18.87 6.12
C ALA A 120 4.25 -17.55 6.83
N SER A 121 5.23 -16.88 7.45
CA SER A 121 5.01 -15.54 8.02
C SER A 121 4.74 -14.49 6.95
N GLY A 122 5.29 -14.65 5.74
CA GLY A 122 4.95 -13.85 4.56
C GLY A 122 3.48 -13.95 4.15
N VAL A 123 2.90 -15.16 4.14
CA VAL A 123 1.47 -15.36 3.89
C VAL A 123 0.64 -14.65 4.95
N GLY A 124 0.95 -14.86 6.24
CA GLY A 124 0.25 -14.21 7.35
C GLY A 124 0.32 -12.68 7.29
N ALA A 125 1.48 -12.13 6.96
CA ALA A 125 1.69 -10.69 6.79
C ALA A 125 0.83 -10.10 5.67
N LEU A 126 0.82 -10.74 4.48
CA LEU A 126 0.02 -10.25 3.36
C LEU A 126 -1.49 -10.39 3.61
N PHE A 127 -1.93 -11.44 4.30
CA PHE A 127 -3.34 -11.57 4.70
C PHE A 127 -3.74 -10.54 5.75
N LEU A 128 -2.92 -10.31 6.77
CA LEU A 128 -3.16 -9.25 7.74
C LEU A 128 -3.28 -7.89 7.05
N THR A 129 -2.35 -7.59 6.13
CA THR A 129 -2.39 -6.34 5.37
C THR A 129 -3.65 -6.24 4.50
N SER A 130 -4.02 -7.31 3.78
CA SER A 130 -5.28 -7.35 3.03
C SER A 130 -6.51 -7.07 3.92
N MET A 131 -6.55 -7.67 5.12
CA MET A 131 -7.67 -7.52 6.06
C MET A 131 -7.82 -6.09 6.56
N HIS A 132 -6.74 -5.44 7.05
CA HIS A 132 -6.88 -4.08 7.58
C HIS A 132 -7.09 -3.04 6.47
N MET A 133 -6.54 -3.24 5.26
CA MET A 133 -6.79 -2.36 4.12
C MET A 133 -8.26 -2.44 3.67
N THR A 134 -8.80 -3.66 3.64
CA THR A 134 -10.23 -3.89 3.35
C THR A 134 -11.11 -3.27 4.43
N LEU A 135 -10.77 -3.47 5.72
CA LEU A 135 -11.52 -2.88 6.84
C LEU A 135 -11.51 -1.36 6.78
N LEU A 136 -10.35 -0.72 6.58
CA LEU A 136 -10.24 0.73 6.54
C LEU A 136 -10.98 1.31 5.32
N GLY A 137 -10.86 0.65 4.16
CA GLY A 137 -11.62 1.00 2.96
C GLY A 137 -13.13 0.91 3.18
N ALA A 138 -13.62 -0.13 3.87
CA ALA A 138 -15.02 -0.27 4.23
C ALA A 138 -15.48 0.82 5.22
N LEU A 139 -14.68 1.13 6.24
CA LEU A 139 -15.00 2.19 7.21
C LEU A 139 -15.14 3.57 6.53
N ILE A 140 -14.26 3.88 5.58
CA ILE A 140 -14.30 5.14 4.82
C ILE A 140 -15.45 5.12 3.80
N GLY A 141 -15.57 4.00 3.08
CA GLY A 141 -16.49 3.80 1.96
C GLY A 141 -17.96 3.69 2.35
N LEU A 142 -18.23 3.18 3.55
CA LEU A 142 -19.59 2.96 4.05
C LEU A 142 -20.04 4.01 5.08
N ALA A 143 -19.18 4.99 5.39
CA ALA A 143 -19.56 6.06 6.30
C ALA A 143 -20.76 6.86 5.71
N PRO A 144 -21.81 7.11 6.51
CA PRO A 144 -23.00 7.85 6.03
C PRO A 144 -22.78 9.37 6.02
N ARG A 145 -21.59 9.84 6.40
CA ARG A 145 -21.22 11.25 6.51
C ARG A 145 -19.77 11.47 6.06
N PRO A 146 -19.43 12.66 5.56
CA PRO A 146 -18.04 12.99 5.25
C PRO A 146 -17.19 12.99 6.54
N LEU A 147 -16.23 12.08 6.60
CA LEU A 147 -15.17 11.99 7.61
C LEU A 147 -14.08 13.04 7.33
N TYR A 148 -13.80 13.29 6.06
CA TYR A 148 -12.77 14.21 5.59
C TYR A 148 -13.36 15.51 5.03
N ARG A 149 -14.12 16.23 5.85
CA ARG A 149 -14.83 17.46 5.44
C ARG A 149 -13.95 18.51 4.78
N ALA A 150 -12.69 18.60 5.17
CA ALA A 150 -11.73 19.56 4.64
C ALA A 150 -11.38 19.30 3.15
N MET A 151 -11.73 18.13 2.61
CA MET A 151 -11.50 17.76 1.20
C MET A 151 -12.70 18.07 0.29
N SER A 152 -13.78 18.66 0.82
CA SER A 152 -15.05 18.84 0.10
C SER A 152 -14.96 19.71 -1.16
N HIS A 153 -13.97 20.60 -1.25
CA HIS A 153 -13.82 21.55 -2.36
C HIS A 153 -12.94 21.02 -3.51
N ALA A 154 -12.28 19.87 -3.33
CA ALA A 154 -11.32 19.33 -4.31
C ALA A 154 -11.90 18.21 -5.19
N SER A 155 -13.18 17.86 -5.01
CA SER A 155 -13.79 16.72 -5.70
C SER A 155 -13.97 17.00 -7.20
N PRO A 156 -13.42 16.15 -8.08
CA PRO A 156 -13.63 16.30 -9.52
C PRO A 156 -15.06 15.87 -9.92
N PHE A 157 -15.47 16.24 -11.13
CA PHE A 157 -16.69 15.75 -11.79
C PHE A 157 -18.02 16.08 -11.09
N GLY A 158 -18.07 17.11 -10.24
CA GLY A 158 -19.30 17.54 -9.57
C GLY A 158 -19.82 16.59 -8.48
N MET A 159 -19.00 15.62 -8.06
CA MET A 159 -19.34 14.73 -6.94
C MET A 159 -19.39 15.52 -5.63
N SER A 160 -20.35 15.15 -4.76
CA SER A 160 -20.34 15.63 -3.38
C SER A 160 -19.16 15.06 -2.60
N ALA A 161 -18.74 15.75 -1.54
CA ALA A 161 -17.67 15.28 -0.64
C ALA A 161 -17.92 13.87 -0.07
N LEU A 162 -19.20 13.52 0.15
CA LEU A 162 -19.57 12.19 0.61
C LEU A 162 -19.33 11.15 -0.48
N GLN A 163 -19.82 11.38 -1.70
CA GLN A 163 -19.67 10.45 -2.82
C GLN A 163 -18.19 10.21 -3.16
N ASP A 164 -17.39 11.28 -3.21
CA ASP A 164 -15.95 11.18 -3.48
C ASP A 164 -15.21 10.37 -2.39
N GLN A 165 -15.55 10.58 -1.11
CA GLN A 165 -15.01 9.75 -0.03
C GLN A 165 -15.46 8.29 -0.14
N GLN A 166 -16.74 8.04 -0.47
CA GLN A 166 -17.26 6.67 -0.58
C GLN A 166 -16.55 5.91 -1.70
N LEU A 167 -16.37 6.57 -2.85
CA LEU A 167 -15.60 6.03 -3.98
C LEU A 167 -14.13 5.81 -3.61
N ALA A 168 -13.52 6.73 -2.87
CA ALA A 168 -12.17 6.54 -2.34
C ALA A 168 -12.08 5.29 -1.46
N GLY A 169 -13.04 5.07 -0.56
CA GLY A 169 -13.10 3.85 0.26
C GLY A 169 -13.19 2.58 -0.58
N VAL A 170 -13.96 2.60 -1.67
CA VAL A 170 -14.04 1.48 -2.64
C VAL A 170 -12.70 1.25 -3.34
N VAL A 171 -12.01 2.32 -3.77
CA VAL A 171 -10.67 2.23 -4.38
C VAL A 171 -9.67 1.58 -3.42
N MET A 172 -9.68 2.01 -2.15
CA MET A 172 -8.81 1.43 -1.12
C MET A 172 -9.09 -0.05 -0.90
N LEU A 173 -10.37 -0.39 -0.73
CA LEU A 173 -10.82 -1.76 -0.48
C LEU A 173 -10.45 -2.68 -1.64
N LEU A 174 -10.74 -2.27 -2.88
CA LEU A 174 -10.51 -3.12 -4.06
C LEU A 174 -9.02 -3.28 -4.35
N ILE A 175 -8.26 -2.18 -4.42
CA ILE A 175 -6.85 -2.27 -4.82
C ILE A 175 -6.01 -2.84 -3.69
N GLY A 176 -6.14 -2.28 -2.47
CA GLY A 176 -5.40 -2.76 -1.30
C GLY A 176 -5.79 -4.20 -0.97
N GLY A 177 -7.08 -4.46 -0.78
CA GLY A 177 -7.58 -5.80 -0.45
C GLY A 177 -7.14 -6.86 -1.47
N ALA A 178 -7.34 -6.61 -2.77
CA ALA A 178 -7.00 -7.57 -3.81
C ALA A 178 -5.49 -7.75 -4.00
N ALA A 179 -4.69 -6.69 -4.02
CA ALA A 179 -3.25 -6.79 -4.27
C ALA A 179 -2.53 -7.65 -3.22
N TYR A 180 -2.81 -7.40 -1.94
CA TYR A 180 -2.21 -8.18 -0.85
C TYR A 180 -2.79 -9.59 -0.75
N LEU A 181 -4.08 -9.79 -1.04
CA LEU A 181 -4.68 -11.13 -1.12
C LEU A 181 -4.03 -11.97 -2.21
N VAL A 182 -3.92 -11.42 -3.43
CA VAL A 182 -3.29 -12.11 -4.57
C VAL A 182 -1.82 -12.42 -4.27
N GLY A 183 -1.10 -11.48 -3.65
CA GLY A 183 0.27 -11.71 -3.18
C GLY A 183 0.35 -12.86 -2.18
N GLY A 184 -0.53 -12.88 -1.17
CA GLY A 184 -0.59 -13.92 -0.15
C GLY A 184 -0.89 -15.30 -0.74
N LEU A 185 -1.85 -15.37 -1.66
CA LEU A 185 -2.20 -16.59 -2.39
C LEU A 185 -1.05 -17.07 -3.28
N ALA A 186 -0.32 -16.16 -3.93
CA ALA A 186 0.84 -16.51 -4.75
C ALA A 186 1.97 -17.12 -3.91
N VAL A 187 2.26 -16.55 -2.73
CA VAL A 187 3.26 -17.08 -1.79
C VAL A 187 2.81 -18.44 -1.24
N LEU A 188 1.54 -18.56 -0.83
CA LEU A 188 0.96 -19.80 -0.33
C LEU A 188 0.98 -20.92 -1.38
N GLY A 189 0.57 -20.63 -2.62
CA GLY A 189 0.65 -21.60 -3.71
C GLY A 189 2.09 -22.02 -4.03
N GLY A 190 3.06 -21.11 -3.84
CA GLY A 190 4.48 -21.42 -3.93
C GLY A 190 4.96 -22.39 -2.85
N LEU A 191 4.46 -22.25 -1.62
CA LEU A 191 4.75 -23.15 -0.49
C LEU A 191 4.20 -24.55 -0.74
N LEU A 192 2.91 -24.66 -1.09
CA LEU A 192 2.23 -25.95 -1.27
C LEU A 192 2.84 -26.78 -2.42
N ARG A 193 3.37 -26.12 -3.47
CA ARG A 193 4.08 -26.79 -4.56
C ARG A 193 5.45 -27.33 -4.18
N GLN A 194 6.06 -26.85 -3.10
CA GLN A 194 7.37 -27.33 -2.66
C GLN A 194 7.24 -28.52 -1.72
N GLU A 195 6.25 -28.51 -0.83
CA GLU A 195 5.89 -29.64 0.04
C GLU A 195 5.53 -30.90 -0.78
N THR A 196 4.97 -30.72 -1.98
CA THR A 196 4.60 -31.83 -2.88
C THR A 196 5.78 -32.39 -3.68
N MET A 197 6.95 -31.74 -3.68
CA MET A 197 8.15 -32.17 -4.40
C MET A 197 9.22 -32.78 -3.47
N THR A 198 9.00 -32.76 -2.15
CA THR A 198 9.87 -33.35 -1.12
C THR A 198 9.27 -34.64 -0.59
#